data_AF-A0A2D0IPK0-F1
#
_entry.id   AF-A0A2D0IPK0-F1
#
_cell.length_a   1.000
_cell.length_b   1.000
_cell.length_c   1.000
_cell.angle_alpha   90.00
_cell.angle_beta   90.00
_cell.angle_gamma   90.00
#
_symmetry.space_group_name_H-M   'P 1'
#
loop_
_entity.id
_entity.type
_entity.pdbx_description
1 polymer ?
#
loop_
_entity_poly.entity_id
_entity_poly.type
_entity_poly.pdbx_seq_one_letter_code
_entity_poly.pdbx_strand_id
1 'polypeptide(L)'
;MASLGPTQEDLIACDWKILLLPAPYWMSFDLKIGLPHDRYDNIGTLSNFQNKTTIKEIVGFVCGLMTPGLGSFNLMLIVSCDEDHCQKTVELLSKEFYVTVDNRTYKLNVSDILLPLKVNGTTITVVYDNNSHGKEYSASEAINVCSILKDNIGKTKHFRFGWYDK
;
A
#
# COMPACT_ATOMS: atom_id res chain seq x y z
N MET A 1 -1.69 -3.16 48.73
CA MET A 1 -2.46 -4.02 47.80
C MET A 1 -2.37 -3.38 46.43
N ALA A 2 -1.63 -3.99 45.49
CA ALA A 2 -1.52 -3.47 44.12
C ALA A 2 -2.72 -3.98 43.30
N SER A 3 -3.42 -3.06 42.62
CA SER A 3 -4.54 -3.37 41.73
C SER A 3 -4.02 -4.08 40.48
N LEU A 4 -4.56 -5.27 40.18
CA LEU A 4 -4.27 -6.07 38.97
C LEU A 4 -5.12 -5.64 37.76
N GLY A 5 -5.66 -4.42 37.78
CA GLY A 5 -6.46 -3.90 36.67
C GLY A 5 -5.57 -3.52 35.47
N PRO A 6 -6.02 -3.77 34.23
CA PRO A 6 -5.31 -3.31 33.04
C PRO A 6 -5.11 -1.79 33.10
N THR A 7 -3.92 -1.32 32.74
CA THR A 7 -3.64 0.11 32.67
C THR A 7 -4.37 0.74 31.49
N GLN A 8 -4.43 2.08 31.46
CA GLN A 8 -4.97 2.80 30.31
C GLN A 8 -4.16 2.50 29.03
N GLU A 9 -2.84 2.27 29.15
CA GLU A 9 -2.03 1.78 28.02
C GLU A 9 -2.41 0.35 27.59
N ASP A 10 -2.74 -0.55 28.53
CA ASP A 10 -3.18 -1.91 28.22
C ASP A 10 -4.52 -1.93 27.46
N LEU A 11 -5.42 -1.00 27.77
CA LEU A 11 -6.70 -0.85 27.08
C LEU A 11 -6.53 -0.31 25.65
N ILE A 12 -5.60 0.63 25.43
CA ILE A 12 -5.22 1.10 24.08
C ILE A 12 -4.50 -0.02 23.31
N ALA A 13 -3.73 -0.86 24.00
CA ALA A 13 -3.10 -2.05 23.46
C ALA A 13 -4.07 -3.25 23.28
N CYS A 14 -5.37 -3.11 23.53
CA CYS A 14 -6.35 -4.15 23.22
C CYS A 14 -7.22 -3.81 22.01
N ASP A 15 -7.36 -2.53 21.66
CA ASP A 15 -8.26 -2.10 20.58
C ASP A 15 -7.70 -2.32 19.16
N TRP A 16 -6.38 -2.51 19.01
CA TRP A 16 -5.77 -2.81 17.70
C TRP A 16 -6.04 -4.25 17.21
N LYS A 17 -6.50 -5.15 18.08
CA LYS A 17 -6.71 -6.57 17.72
C LYS A 17 -8.03 -6.85 17.00
N ILE A 18 -9.01 -5.94 17.09
CA ILE A 18 -10.39 -6.25 16.66
C ILE A 18 -10.75 -5.64 15.29
N LEU A 19 -10.04 -4.60 14.82
CA LEU A 19 -10.26 -4.01 13.48
C LEU A 19 -9.28 -4.48 12.40
N LEU A 20 -8.35 -5.35 12.77
CA LEU A 20 -7.35 -5.95 11.90
C LEU A 20 -7.47 -7.47 12.03
N LEU A 21 -8.40 -8.11 11.30
CA LEU A 21 -8.18 -9.52 10.98
C LEU A 21 -6.74 -9.61 10.47
N PRO A 22 -5.85 -10.42 11.06
CA PRO A 22 -4.46 -10.45 10.62
C PRO A 22 -4.50 -10.96 9.19
N ALA A 23 -4.30 -10.04 8.23
CA ALA A 23 -4.11 -10.42 6.84
C ALA A 23 -3.11 -11.58 6.84
N PRO A 24 -3.39 -12.71 6.17
CA PRO A 24 -2.45 -13.83 6.16
C PRO A 24 -1.08 -13.40 5.64
N TYR A 25 -1.07 -12.36 4.79
CA TYR A 25 0.12 -11.72 4.26
C TYR A 25 0.05 -10.22 4.56
N TRP A 26 1.05 -9.70 5.26
CA TRP A 26 1.14 -8.26 5.54
C TRP A 26 2.58 -7.80 5.60
N MET A 27 2.75 -6.50 5.39
CA MET A 27 3.96 -5.78 5.70
C MET A 27 3.63 -4.43 6.34
N SER A 28 4.54 -3.92 7.14
CA SER A 28 4.38 -2.66 7.86
C SER A 28 5.71 -1.93 7.89
N PHE A 29 5.68 -0.61 7.70
CA PHE A 29 6.87 0.21 7.61
C PHE A 29 6.52 1.68 7.82
N ASP A 30 7.54 2.44 8.20
CA ASP A 30 7.48 3.90 8.23
C ASP A 30 8.08 4.44 6.94
N LEU A 31 7.28 5.21 6.20
CA LEU A 31 7.69 5.88 4.97
C LEU A 31 7.92 7.36 5.25
N LYS A 32 9.18 7.81 5.15
CA LYS A 32 9.48 9.23 5.01
C LYS A 32 9.22 9.64 3.57
N ILE A 33 8.14 10.37 3.33
CA ILE A 33 7.67 10.70 1.99
C ILE A 33 8.62 11.72 1.36
N GLY A 34 9.22 11.34 0.23
CA GLY A 34 10.15 12.21 -0.51
C GLY A 34 9.43 13.21 -1.41
N LEU A 35 10.22 14.11 -2.00
CA LEU A 35 9.72 15.03 -3.03
C LEU A 35 9.38 14.27 -4.31
N PRO A 36 8.43 14.78 -5.11
CA PRO A 36 8.24 14.31 -6.46
C PRO A 36 9.53 14.51 -7.26
N HIS A 37 10.05 13.43 -7.86
CA HIS A 37 11.12 13.53 -8.84
C HIS A 37 10.46 13.72 -10.20
N ASP A 38 10.98 14.60 -11.08
CA ASP A 38 10.45 15.01 -12.40
C ASP A 38 9.85 13.92 -13.33
N ARG A 39 9.94 12.63 -13.01
CA ARG A 39 9.28 11.53 -13.74
C ARG A 39 8.47 10.54 -12.89
N TYR A 40 8.62 10.54 -11.56
CA TYR A 40 7.91 9.65 -10.64
C TYR A 40 7.71 10.37 -9.30
N ASP A 41 6.45 10.63 -8.94
CA ASP A 41 6.14 11.34 -7.70
C ASP A 41 6.37 10.44 -6.48
N ASN A 42 7.32 10.85 -5.63
CA ASN A 42 7.60 10.40 -4.27
C ASN A 42 8.44 9.11 -4.15
N ILE A 43 9.77 9.26 -4.27
CA ILE A 43 10.73 8.28 -3.77
C ILE A 43 11.00 8.61 -2.29
N GLY A 44 10.40 7.86 -1.38
CA GLY A 44 10.64 8.00 0.06
C GLY A 44 11.71 7.06 0.59
N THR A 45 12.03 7.20 1.89
CA THR A 45 12.90 6.25 2.61
C THR A 45 12.05 5.39 3.53
N LEU A 46 12.28 4.08 3.49
CA LEU A 46 11.59 3.10 4.33
C LEU A 46 12.39 2.83 5.62
N SER A 47 11.69 2.68 6.73
CA SER A 47 12.26 2.30 8.02
C SER A 47 11.27 1.44 8.82
N ASN A 48 11.71 0.86 9.94
CA ASN A 48 10.88 0.03 10.82
C ASN A 48 10.13 -1.09 10.08
N PHE A 49 10.80 -1.68 9.09
CA PHE A 49 10.21 -2.62 8.16
C PHE A 49 9.95 -3.99 8.82
N GLN A 50 8.70 -4.45 8.73
CA GLN A 50 8.25 -5.77 9.13
C GLN A 50 7.53 -6.41 7.95
N ASN A 51 7.86 -7.66 7.63
CA ASN A 51 7.38 -8.30 6.42
C ASN A 51 7.06 -9.77 6.66
N LYS A 52 5.81 -10.14 6.37
CA LYS A 52 5.30 -11.53 6.38
C LYS A 52 4.79 -11.93 5.00
N THR A 53 5.49 -11.51 3.96
CA THR A 53 5.15 -11.79 2.56
C THR A 53 6.34 -12.39 1.83
N THR A 54 6.17 -12.74 0.54
CA THR A 54 7.26 -13.14 -0.36
C THR A 54 7.91 -11.96 -1.09
N ILE A 55 7.46 -10.73 -0.83
CA ILE A 55 8.06 -9.51 -1.39
C ILE A 55 9.41 -9.31 -0.72
N LYS A 56 10.47 -9.12 -1.50
CA LYS A 56 11.81 -8.86 -0.99
C LYS A 56 11.97 -7.41 -0.57
N GLU A 57 11.60 -6.49 -1.46
CA GLU A 57 11.74 -5.05 -1.26
C GLU A 57 10.59 -4.30 -1.92
N ILE A 58 10.19 -3.16 -1.34
CA ILE A 58 9.40 -2.16 -2.06
C ILE A 58 10.38 -1.23 -2.77
N VAL A 59 10.43 -1.34 -4.09
CA VAL A 59 11.24 -0.49 -4.96
C VAL A 59 10.58 0.87 -5.17
N GLY A 60 9.24 0.92 -5.16
CA GLY A 60 8.50 2.16 -5.35
C GLY A 60 7.06 2.06 -4.88
N PHE A 61 6.56 3.15 -4.33
CA PHE A 61 5.15 3.33 -3.99
C PHE A 61 4.76 4.76 -4.40
N VAL A 62 4.22 4.87 -5.62
CA VAL A 62 4.24 6.10 -6.42
C VAL A 62 2.81 6.49 -6.80
N CYS A 63 2.48 7.77 -6.66
CA CYS A 63 1.23 8.31 -7.19
C CYS A 63 1.51 8.97 -8.55
N GLY A 64 1.07 8.37 -9.65
CA GLY A 64 1.36 8.88 -10.99
C GLY A 64 0.13 9.41 -11.74
N LEU A 65 0.34 10.46 -12.55
CA LEU A 65 -0.54 10.79 -13.67
C LEU A 65 -0.02 10.04 -14.90
N MET A 66 -0.79 9.08 -15.44
CA MET A 66 -0.35 8.38 -16.66
C MET A 66 -0.60 9.19 -17.94
N THR A 67 -1.56 10.11 -17.93
CA THR A 67 -1.96 10.85 -19.15
C THR A 67 -2.28 12.31 -18.83
N PRO A 68 -1.46 13.26 -19.33
CA PRO A 68 -1.82 14.67 -19.33
C PRO A 68 -3.19 14.86 -20.00
N GLY A 69 -4.14 15.44 -19.29
CA GLY A 69 -5.48 15.76 -19.83
C GLY A 69 -6.62 14.81 -19.47
N LEU A 70 -6.36 13.62 -18.90
CA LEU A 70 -7.41 12.66 -18.48
C LEU A 70 -7.67 12.63 -16.97
N GLY A 71 -6.85 13.31 -16.16
CA GLY A 71 -7.09 13.49 -14.72
C GLY A 71 -7.08 12.20 -13.88
N SER A 72 -6.71 11.05 -14.46
CA SER A 72 -6.71 9.76 -13.77
C SER A 72 -5.43 9.63 -12.93
N PHE A 73 -5.60 9.51 -11.61
CA PHE A 73 -4.51 9.20 -10.69
C PHE A 73 -4.42 7.69 -10.50
N ASN A 74 -3.23 7.14 -10.71
CA ASN A 74 -2.94 5.74 -10.46
C ASN A 74 -1.98 5.63 -9.28
N LEU A 75 -2.23 4.67 -8.41
CA LEU A 75 -1.30 4.28 -7.37
C LEU A 75 -0.52 3.07 -7.86
N MET A 76 0.80 3.20 -7.97
CA MET A 76 1.67 2.13 -8.42
C MET A 76 2.46 1.56 -7.26
N LEU A 77 2.45 0.24 -7.14
CA LEU A 77 3.35 -0.50 -6.25
C LEU A 77 4.38 -1.23 -7.12
N ILE A 78 5.65 -0.97 -6.85
CA ILE A 78 6.78 -1.62 -7.50
C ILE A 78 7.54 -2.37 -6.42
N VAL A 79 7.66 -3.68 -6.60
CA VAL A 79 8.33 -4.56 -5.63
C VAL A 79 9.37 -5.43 -6.32
N SER A 80 10.33 -5.91 -5.54
CA SER A 80 11.25 -6.95 -5.98
C SER A 80 10.89 -8.31 -5.36
N CYS A 81 11.28 -9.37 -6.06
CA CYS A 81 11.18 -10.76 -5.64
C CYS A 81 12.54 -11.44 -5.75
N ASP A 82 12.73 -12.55 -5.05
CA ASP A 82 13.82 -13.48 -5.36
C ASP A 82 13.49 -14.23 -6.65
N GLU A 83 14.50 -14.57 -7.46
CA GLU A 83 14.32 -15.19 -8.79
C GLU A 83 13.39 -16.41 -8.75
N ASP A 84 13.54 -17.26 -7.74
CA ASP A 84 12.72 -18.48 -7.56
C ASP A 84 11.31 -18.22 -6.98
N HIS A 85 11.03 -16.99 -6.52
CA HIS A 85 9.83 -16.63 -5.78
C HIS A 85 8.94 -15.60 -6.48
N CYS A 86 9.33 -15.10 -7.65
CA CYS A 86 8.56 -14.09 -8.37
C CYS A 86 7.13 -14.54 -8.66
N GLN A 87 6.90 -15.82 -9.01
CA GLN A 87 5.55 -16.34 -9.23
C GLN A 87 4.65 -16.23 -7.99
N LYS A 88 5.18 -16.56 -6.80
CA LYS A 88 4.42 -16.44 -5.53
C LYS A 88 4.12 -14.97 -5.20
N THR A 89 5.03 -14.06 -5.54
CA THR A 89 4.80 -12.62 -5.37
C THR A 89 3.75 -12.10 -6.34
N VAL A 90 3.71 -12.61 -7.58
CA VAL A 90 2.61 -12.31 -8.53
C VAL A 90 1.26 -12.79 -8.00
N GLU A 91 1.20 -14.01 -7.49
CA GLU A 91 -0.02 -14.58 -6.87
C GLU A 91 -0.48 -13.74 -5.68
N LEU A 92 0.44 -13.34 -4.80
CA LEU A 92 0.16 -12.45 -3.67
C LEU A 92 -0.42 -11.11 -4.13
N LEU A 93 0.20 -10.47 -5.12
CA LEU A 93 -0.20 -9.15 -5.63
C LEU A 93 -1.54 -9.17 -6.38
N SER A 94 -2.04 -10.35 -6.75
CA SER A 94 -3.34 -10.53 -7.40
C SER A 94 -4.51 -10.65 -6.40
N LYS A 95 -4.20 -10.72 -5.10
CA LYS A 95 -5.17 -10.76 -3.99
C LYS A 95 -5.79 -9.39 -3.71
N GLU A 96 -6.79 -9.37 -2.82
CA GLU A 96 -7.36 -8.08 -2.38
C GLU A 96 -6.33 -7.30 -1.57
N PHE A 97 -6.01 -6.09 -2.02
CA PHE A 97 -4.98 -5.27 -1.42
C PHE A 97 -5.59 -4.17 -0.55
N TYR A 98 -5.07 -4.04 0.67
CA TYR A 98 -5.48 -3.03 1.63
C TYR A 98 -4.27 -2.25 2.10
N VAL A 99 -4.43 -0.92 2.17
CA VAL A 99 -3.43 -0.01 2.72
C VAL A 99 -4.02 0.68 3.94
N THR A 100 -3.37 0.56 5.09
CA THR A 100 -3.69 1.31 6.30
C THR A 100 -2.65 2.40 6.50
N VAL A 101 -3.11 3.65 6.67
CA VAL A 101 -2.28 4.80 7.06
C VAL A 101 -2.93 5.51 8.23
N ASP A 102 -2.19 5.75 9.31
CA ASP A 102 -2.69 6.42 10.52
C ASP A 102 -4.06 5.87 11.01
N ASN A 103 -4.18 4.54 11.08
CA ASN A 103 -5.41 3.81 11.48
C ASN A 103 -6.60 3.89 10.51
N ARG A 104 -6.44 4.47 9.31
CA ARG A 104 -7.46 4.43 8.25
C ARG A 104 -7.06 3.45 7.17
N THR A 105 -7.94 2.50 6.87
CA THR A 105 -7.73 1.46 5.86
C THR A 105 -8.45 1.80 4.57
N TYR A 106 -7.78 1.52 3.45
CA TYR A 106 -8.18 1.77 2.08
C TYR A 106 -8.11 0.46 1.30
N LYS A 107 -9.20 0.02 0.67
CA LYS A 107 -9.20 -1.13 -0.24
C LYS A 107 -8.81 -0.68 -1.64
N LEU A 108 -7.77 -1.28 -2.19
CA LEU A 108 -7.23 -0.92 -3.50
C LEU A 108 -7.48 -2.05 -4.48
N ASN A 109 -8.14 -1.71 -5.59
CA ASN A 109 -8.43 -2.64 -6.67
C ASN A 109 -7.34 -2.55 -7.73
N VAL A 110 -6.88 -3.71 -8.19
CA VAL A 110 -5.94 -3.79 -9.31
C VAL A 110 -6.64 -3.28 -10.57
N SER A 111 -5.93 -2.46 -11.36
CA SER A 111 -6.48 -1.89 -12.60
C SER A 111 -6.64 -2.97 -13.68
N ASP A 112 -7.88 -3.19 -14.12
CA ASP A 112 -8.19 -4.08 -15.25
C ASP A 112 -7.80 -3.45 -16.61
N ILE A 113 -7.62 -2.13 -16.66
CA ILE A 113 -7.41 -1.36 -17.90
C ILE A 113 -5.92 -1.22 -18.25
N LEU A 114 -5.05 -1.00 -17.26
CA LEU A 114 -3.67 -0.52 -17.49
C LEU A 114 -2.59 -1.62 -17.50
N LEU A 115 -2.97 -2.86 -17.79
CA LEU A 115 -2.18 -4.08 -17.53
C LEU A 115 -1.94 -4.23 -16.01
N PRO A 116 -2.66 -5.14 -15.34
CA PRO A 116 -2.72 -5.19 -13.88
C PRO A 116 -1.36 -5.41 -13.23
N LEU A 117 -0.48 -6.15 -13.91
CA LEU A 117 0.79 -6.59 -13.37
C LEU A 117 1.83 -6.74 -14.49
N LYS A 118 3.01 -6.13 -14.33
CA LYS A 118 4.14 -6.24 -15.25
C LYS A 118 5.34 -6.81 -14.52
N VAL A 119 5.89 -7.91 -15.03
CA VAL A 119 7.12 -8.53 -14.53
C VAL A 119 8.29 -8.14 -15.44
N ASN A 120 9.37 -7.63 -14.86
CA ASN A 120 10.62 -7.30 -15.55
C ASN A 120 11.80 -7.83 -14.75
N GLY A 121 12.28 -9.03 -15.10
CA GLY A 121 13.25 -9.76 -14.28
C GLY A 121 12.69 -10.02 -12.89
N THR A 122 13.41 -9.56 -11.86
CA THR A 122 13.03 -9.68 -10.44
C THR A 122 12.14 -8.54 -9.94
N THR A 123 11.70 -7.64 -10.81
CA THR A 123 10.87 -6.49 -10.44
C THR A 123 9.45 -6.67 -10.96
N ILE A 124 8.47 -6.45 -10.10
CA ILE A 124 7.04 -6.54 -10.42
C ILE A 124 6.41 -5.17 -10.18
N THR A 125 5.64 -4.68 -11.15
CA THR A 125 4.86 -3.44 -11.06
C THR A 125 3.38 -3.78 -11.11
N VAL A 126 2.61 -3.22 -10.17
CA VAL A 126 1.15 -3.34 -10.10
C VAL A 126 0.55 -1.95 -10.08
N VAL A 127 -0.50 -1.77 -10.87
CA VAL A 127 -1.24 -0.51 -10.95
C VAL A 127 -2.59 -0.70 -10.27
N TYR A 128 -2.88 0.15 -9.28
CA TYR A 128 -4.18 0.23 -8.63
C TYR A 128 -4.92 1.47 -9.12
N ASP A 129 -6.17 1.29 -9.56
CA ASP A 129 -7.00 2.31 -10.20
C ASP A 129 -8.44 2.28 -9.69
N ASN A 130 -9.17 3.35 -10.01
CA ASN A 130 -10.56 3.67 -9.68
C ASN A 130 -11.61 2.90 -10.49
N ASN A 131 -11.24 2.15 -11.53
CA ASN A 131 -12.23 1.71 -12.50
C ASN A 131 -12.78 0.32 -12.24
N SER A 132 -13.79 0.23 -11.37
CA SER A 132 -14.89 -0.71 -11.64
C SER A 132 -15.73 -0.12 -12.77
N HIS A 133 -15.72 -0.80 -13.92
CA HIS A 133 -16.46 -0.48 -15.14
C HIS A 133 -17.80 0.28 -14.92
N GLY A 134 -17.81 1.57 -15.26
CA GLY A 134 -19.04 2.30 -15.56
C GLY A 134 -19.42 3.41 -14.58
N LYS A 135 -19.22 4.66 -15.03
CA LYS A 135 -19.99 5.86 -14.65
C LYS A 135 -20.13 6.14 -13.15
N GLU A 136 -19.05 6.62 -12.56
CA GLU A 136 -19.01 7.87 -11.77
C GLU A 136 -17.58 8.01 -11.24
N TYR A 137 -17.02 9.22 -11.29
CA TYR A 137 -15.75 9.56 -10.64
C TYR A 137 -15.97 9.62 -9.11
N SER A 138 -16.49 8.54 -8.54
CA SER A 138 -16.47 8.27 -7.10
C SER A 138 -15.03 8.40 -6.62
N ALA A 139 -14.85 9.07 -5.47
CA ALA A 139 -13.54 9.31 -4.88
C ALA A 139 -12.88 7.97 -4.53
N SER A 140 -11.97 7.53 -5.40
CA SER A 140 -11.28 6.26 -5.25
C SER A 140 -10.44 6.24 -3.98
N GLU A 141 -10.36 5.08 -3.35
CA GLU A 141 -9.49 4.90 -2.20
C GLU A 141 -8.01 5.09 -2.59
N ALA A 142 -7.64 4.78 -3.83
CA ALA A 142 -6.31 5.09 -4.39
C ALA A 142 -6.03 6.60 -4.43
N ILE A 143 -7.02 7.44 -4.79
CA ILE A 143 -6.91 8.90 -4.77
C ILE A 143 -6.67 9.39 -3.35
N ASN A 144 -7.36 8.82 -2.36
CA ASN A 144 -7.17 9.20 -0.96
C ASN A 144 -5.74 8.88 -0.48
N VAL A 145 -5.22 7.69 -0.83
CA VAL A 145 -3.82 7.32 -0.52
C VAL A 145 -2.83 8.24 -1.25
N CYS A 146 -3.10 8.55 -2.53
CA CYS A 146 -2.33 9.52 -3.31
C CYS A 146 -2.27 10.91 -2.66
N SER A 147 -3.41 11.43 -2.18
CA SER A 147 -3.46 12.71 -1.46
C SER A 147 -2.66 12.65 -0.16
N ILE A 148 -2.71 11.54 0.58
CA ILE A 148 -1.86 11.36 1.77
C ILE A 148 -0.39 11.48 1.41
N LEU A 149 0.06 10.85 0.32
CA LEU A 149 1.44 10.96 -0.14
C LEU A 149 1.79 12.42 -0.49
N LYS A 150 0.93 13.11 -1.25
CA LYS A 150 1.19 14.50 -1.68
C LYS A 150 1.20 15.51 -0.53
N ASP A 151 0.26 15.40 0.40
CA ASP A 151 0.05 16.35 1.50
C ASP A 151 1.05 16.17 2.65
N ASN A 152 1.83 15.08 2.63
CA ASN A 152 2.77 14.73 3.71
C ASN A 152 4.22 14.61 3.25
N ILE A 153 4.59 15.26 2.14
CA ILE A 153 5.99 15.40 1.71
C ILE A 153 6.86 15.88 2.88
N GLY A 154 8.00 15.20 3.07
CA GLY A 154 8.97 15.46 4.13
C GLY A 154 8.59 14.88 5.50
N LYS A 155 7.34 14.42 5.68
CA LYS A 155 6.87 13.78 6.91
C LYS A 155 7.01 12.27 6.83
N THR A 156 7.10 11.64 8.00
CA THR A 156 7.04 10.18 8.15
C THR A 156 5.61 9.76 8.49
N LYS A 157 5.11 8.74 7.79
CA LYS A 157 3.81 8.13 8.04
C LYS A 157 3.98 6.62 8.20
N HIS A 158 3.18 6.04 9.08
CA HIS A 158 3.16 4.59 9.27
C HIS A 158 2.20 3.95 8.27
N PHE A 159 2.71 3.04 7.46
CA PHE A 159 1.94 2.28 6.50
C PHE A 159 1.87 0.81 6.93
N ARG A 160 0.70 0.21 6.71
CA ARG A 160 0.52 -1.24 6.73
C ARG A 160 -0.16 -1.68 5.46
N PHE A 161 0.46 -2.62 4.78
CA PHE A 161 -0.04 -3.28 3.59
C PHE A 161 -0.56 -4.66 3.98
N GLY A 162 -1.74 -5.03 3.51
CA GLY A 162 -2.36 -6.32 3.77
C GLY A 162 -2.96 -6.92 2.50
N TRP A 163 -2.76 -8.23 2.32
CA TRP A 163 -3.36 -8.98 1.23
C TRP A 163 -4.25 -10.09 1.78
N TYR A 164 -5.48 -10.17 1.26
CA TYR A 164 -6.49 -11.15 1.67
C TYR A 164 -6.96 -11.97 0.47
N ASP A 165 -7.20 -13.25 0.71
CA ASP A 165 -7.84 -14.10 -0.30
C ASP A 165 -9.24 -13.54 -0.63
N LYS A 166 -9.61 -13.60 -1.92
CA LYS A 166 -10.91 -13.16 -2.44
C LYS A 166 -12.02 -14.09 -2.00
#